data_AF-A0A4V4HEC3-F1
#
_entry.id   AF-A0A4V4HEC3-F1
#
_cell.length_a   1.000
_cell.length_b   1.000
_cell.length_c   1.000
_cell.angle_alpha   90.00
_cell.angle_beta   90.00
_cell.angle_gamma   90.00
#
_symmetry.space_group_name_H-M   'P 1'
#
loop_
_entity.id
_entity.type
_entity.pdbx_description
1 polymer ?
#
loop_
_entity_poly.entity_id
_entity_poly.type
_entity_poly.pdbx_seq_one_letter_code
_entity_poly.pdbx_strand_id
1 'polypeptide(L)'
;MASSSDTQPTSLSPEDNLVLSHVGTVSINNFIANTCQMFSYGIFVLLFSFSLNYLLRKRLHSKAQKILFALTLFLFLTYTSFIAITIAEFVISVREVLQSNDDMPLAPRLLISNLRVVPLVKYVNWSQTLNVLCGDSVVVWRSWAIWNGDNIFVNTSLIITMLANTIVNIYSAAIYEPLEQPSATDNAMSVSAVFLSFGVNLLATCLIYLKAWMHRRTKKAAFSEEKHVRRSDVDRVLLLIIESGAVYCLVQLIYPILNTTALYTPDLAPDGALATAINVFGPIYSGITVIYPMAVIILIHSRRSVVVEVTRDTIQASGSDGSSSRGPTTPGIRSGDASQVLSTLRFAPSNSITDDTGTRHTHVGDVEMAAERDSGDDVGMKKQLA
;
A
#
# COMPACT_ATOMS: atom_id res chain seq x y z
N MET A 1 -51.32 24.07 -55.91
CA MET A 1 -50.88 22.69 -55.64
C MET A 1 -49.41 22.73 -55.26
N ALA A 2 -49.12 22.89 -53.97
CA ALA A 2 -47.78 22.72 -53.42
C ALA A 2 -47.78 21.32 -52.79
N SER A 3 -47.08 20.39 -53.42
CA SER A 3 -46.85 19.04 -52.89
C SER A 3 -45.96 19.16 -51.65
N SER A 4 -46.57 19.07 -50.47
CA SER A 4 -45.87 18.78 -49.22
C SER A 4 -45.27 17.39 -49.35
N SER A 5 -43.99 17.32 -49.69
CA SER A 5 -43.19 16.12 -49.54
C SER A 5 -43.13 15.82 -48.04
N ASP A 6 -43.94 14.86 -47.60
CA ASP A 6 -43.75 14.15 -46.33
C ASP A 6 -42.34 13.55 -46.33
N THR A 7 -41.38 14.29 -45.79
CA THR A 7 -40.13 13.71 -45.32
C THR A 7 -40.50 12.83 -44.14
N GLN A 8 -40.72 11.53 -44.40
CA GLN A 8 -40.63 10.53 -43.34
C GLN A 8 -39.35 10.80 -42.55
N PRO A 9 -39.37 10.75 -41.21
CA PRO A 9 -38.14 10.77 -40.44
C PRO A 9 -37.30 9.60 -40.95
N THR A 10 -36.18 9.91 -41.61
CA THR A 10 -35.23 8.90 -42.08
C THR A 10 -34.86 8.03 -40.90
N SER A 11 -35.33 6.79 -40.91
CA SER A 11 -34.92 5.79 -39.93
C SER A 11 -33.39 5.71 -39.95
N LEU A 12 -32.76 5.78 -38.78
CA LEU A 12 -31.33 5.57 -38.61
C LEU A 12 -30.88 4.33 -39.37
N SER A 13 -29.72 4.39 -40.02
CA SER A 13 -29.17 3.23 -40.72
C SER A 13 -28.93 2.08 -39.73
N PRO A 14 -28.97 0.81 -40.17
CA PRO A 14 -28.64 -0.32 -39.31
C PRO A 14 -27.27 -0.19 -38.62
N GLU A 15 -26.29 0.40 -39.32
CA GLU A 15 -24.96 0.67 -38.78
C GLU A 15 -24.99 1.75 -37.69
N ASP A 16 -25.71 2.85 -37.92
CA ASP A 16 -25.86 3.91 -36.90
C ASP A 16 -26.59 3.40 -35.66
N ASN A 17 -27.57 2.50 -35.83
CA ASN A 17 -28.26 1.86 -34.69
C ASN A 17 -27.30 1.00 -33.85
N LEU A 18 -26.40 0.24 -34.48
CA LEU A 18 -25.38 -0.55 -33.77
C LEU A 18 -24.39 0.33 -33.03
N VAL A 19 -23.89 1.39 -33.67
CA VAL A 19 -22.97 2.34 -33.02
C VAL A 19 -23.66 3.03 -31.86
N LEU A 20 -24.91 3.49 -32.04
CA LEU A 20 -25.65 4.16 -30.98
C LEU A 20 -25.94 3.24 -29.80
N SER A 21 -26.28 1.96 -30.06
CA SER A 21 -26.44 0.96 -29.01
C SER A 21 -25.14 0.73 -28.24
N HIS A 22 -24.02 0.57 -28.95
CA HIS A 22 -22.70 0.40 -28.32
C HIS A 22 -22.31 1.61 -27.45
N VAL A 23 -22.47 2.82 -27.98
CA VAL A 23 -22.20 4.08 -27.27
C VAL A 23 -23.10 4.22 -26.03
N GLY A 24 -24.36 3.83 -26.14
CA GLY A 24 -25.30 3.79 -25.01
C GLY A 24 -24.82 2.86 -23.90
N THR A 25 -24.47 1.62 -24.23
CA THR A 25 -23.96 0.63 -23.26
C THR A 25 -22.68 1.11 -22.58
N VAL A 26 -21.70 1.61 -23.35
CA VAL A 26 -20.45 2.15 -22.81
C VAL A 26 -20.71 3.35 -21.89
N SER A 27 -21.61 4.25 -22.28
CA SER A 27 -21.95 5.44 -21.48
C SER A 27 -22.60 5.06 -20.15
N ILE A 28 -23.51 4.08 -20.15
CA ILE A 28 -24.15 3.58 -18.92
C ILE A 28 -23.10 2.93 -18.01
N ASN A 29 -22.22 2.09 -18.56
CA ASN A 29 -21.16 1.44 -17.80
C ASN A 29 -20.20 2.45 -17.18
N ASN A 30 -19.78 3.46 -17.94
CA ASN A 30 -18.93 4.55 -17.45
C ASN A 30 -19.62 5.39 -16.37
N PHE A 31 -20.92 5.64 -16.50
CA PHE A 31 -21.69 6.35 -15.47
C PHE A 31 -21.76 5.55 -14.16
N ILE A 32 -22.05 4.25 -14.23
CA ILE A 32 -22.07 3.34 -13.06
C ILE A 32 -20.68 3.33 -12.42
N ALA A 33 -19.64 3.17 -13.23
CA ALA A 33 -18.27 3.12 -12.77
C ALA A 33 -17.86 4.42 -12.06
N ASN A 34 -18.06 5.57 -12.70
CA ASN A 34 -17.75 6.89 -12.12
C ASN A 34 -18.53 7.13 -10.83
N THR A 35 -19.80 6.73 -10.76
CA THR A 35 -20.61 6.82 -9.54
C THR A 35 -19.96 6.02 -8.41
N CYS A 36 -19.60 4.75 -8.67
CA CYS A 36 -18.92 3.90 -7.70
C CYS A 36 -17.56 4.49 -7.26
N GLN A 37 -16.77 5.03 -8.20
CA GLN A 37 -15.49 5.67 -7.91
C GLN A 37 -15.66 6.90 -7.00
N MET A 38 -16.69 7.72 -7.23
CA MET A 38 -16.95 8.93 -6.43
C MET A 38 -17.28 8.60 -4.96
N PHE A 39 -18.00 7.50 -4.71
CA PHE A 39 -18.22 7.01 -3.34
C PHE A 39 -16.90 6.66 -2.65
N SER A 40 -16.04 5.89 -3.33
CA SER A 40 -14.71 5.53 -2.83
C SER A 40 -13.83 6.77 -2.60
N TYR A 41 -13.89 7.72 -3.53
CA TYR A 41 -13.14 8.97 -3.47
C TYR A 41 -13.54 9.82 -2.25
N GLY A 42 -14.84 9.90 -1.94
CA GLY A 42 -15.33 10.57 -0.73
C GLY A 42 -14.72 9.98 0.55
N ILE A 43 -14.71 8.65 0.69
CA ILE A 43 -14.09 7.96 1.83
C ILE A 43 -12.58 8.27 1.88
N PHE A 44 -11.91 8.20 0.73
CA PHE A 44 -10.49 8.48 0.64
C PHE A 44 -10.13 9.92 1.04
N VAL A 45 -10.90 10.93 0.60
CA VAL A 45 -10.68 12.34 0.96
C VAL A 45 -10.86 12.56 2.46
N LEU A 46 -11.82 11.89 3.10
CA LEU A 46 -12.00 11.95 4.55
C LEU A 46 -10.77 11.39 5.29
N LEU A 47 -10.28 10.22 4.87
CA LEU A 47 -9.07 9.61 5.45
C LEU A 47 -7.84 10.46 5.20
N PHE A 48 -7.66 10.99 3.99
CA PHE A 48 -6.58 11.90 3.66
C PHE A 48 -6.63 13.16 4.54
N SER A 49 -7.81 13.75 4.72
CA SER A 49 -8.00 14.92 5.58
C SER A 49 -7.62 14.61 7.03
N PHE A 50 -7.99 13.45 7.55
CA PHE A 50 -7.61 13.00 8.89
C PHE A 50 -6.09 12.80 9.00
N SER A 51 -5.48 12.10 8.03
CA SER A 51 -4.04 11.85 7.96
C SER A 51 -3.25 13.16 7.88
N LEU A 52 -3.69 14.09 7.03
CA LEU A 52 -3.07 15.40 6.82
C LEU A 52 -3.13 16.25 8.09
N ASN A 53 -4.31 16.36 8.71
CA ASN A 53 -4.46 17.08 9.98
C ASN A 53 -3.55 16.50 11.07
N TYR A 54 -3.48 15.18 11.18
CA TYR A 54 -2.61 14.52 12.15
C TYR A 54 -1.13 14.83 11.87
N LEU A 55 -0.68 14.68 10.62
CA LEU A 55 0.72 14.87 10.21
C LEU A 55 1.18 16.32 10.40
N LEU A 56 0.33 17.29 10.07
CA LEU A 56 0.63 18.72 10.23
C LEU A 56 0.72 19.13 11.71
N ARG A 57 -0.19 18.64 12.55
CA ARG A 57 -0.19 18.95 14.00
C ARG A 57 1.06 18.46 14.72
N LYS A 58 1.67 17.35 14.28
CA LYS A 58 2.80 16.74 14.97
C LYS A 58 4.18 17.31 14.63
N ARG A 59 4.26 18.29 13.71
CA ARG A 59 5.50 18.84 13.10
C ARG A 59 6.39 17.72 12.51
N LEU A 60 6.76 17.83 11.23
CA LEU A 60 7.47 16.78 10.49
C LEU A 60 8.96 16.67 10.88
N HIS A 61 9.25 16.21 12.10
CA HIS A 61 10.61 16.19 12.64
C HIS A 61 11.43 14.99 12.15
N SER A 62 10.84 13.79 12.02
CA SER A 62 11.58 12.58 11.64
C SER A 62 11.57 12.30 10.13
N LYS A 63 12.64 11.65 9.63
CA LYS A 63 12.73 11.21 8.22
C LYS A 63 11.53 10.33 7.82
N ALA A 64 11.12 9.41 8.69
CA ALA A 64 9.97 8.54 8.46
C ALA A 64 8.65 9.32 8.30
N GLN A 65 8.41 10.35 9.13
CA GLN A 65 7.22 11.20 8.99
C GLN A 65 7.22 11.99 7.68
N LYS A 66 8.38 12.47 7.22
CA LYS A 66 8.50 13.16 5.93
C LYS A 66 8.19 12.23 4.76
N ILE A 67 8.70 11.00 4.79
CA ILE A 67 8.41 9.97 3.78
C ILE A 67 6.91 9.64 3.78
N LEU A 68 6.32 9.39 4.95
CA LEU A 68 4.90 9.08 5.05
C LEU A 68 4.00 10.23 4.60
N PHE A 69 4.39 11.48 4.88
CA PHE A 69 3.70 12.66 4.36
C PHE A 69 3.80 12.75 2.83
N ALA A 70 4.99 12.53 2.28
CA ALA A 70 5.18 12.50 0.83
C ALA A 70 4.35 11.39 0.17
N LEU A 71 4.31 10.18 0.74
CA LEU A 71 3.47 9.07 0.25
C LEU A 71 1.98 9.40 0.32
N THR A 72 1.53 10.00 1.42
CA THR A 72 0.14 10.44 1.61
C THR A 72 -0.26 11.47 0.56
N LEU A 73 0.60 12.46 0.31
CA LEU A 73 0.37 13.49 -0.71
C LEU A 73 0.43 12.90 -2.13
N PHE A 74 1.38 12.00 -2.38
CA PHE A 74 1.51 11.31 -3.66
C PHE A 74 0.23 10.55 -3.99
N LEU A 75 -0.23 9.66 -3.09
CA LEU A 75 -1.48 8.91 -3.25
C LEU A 75 -2.68 9.82 -3.46
N PHE A 76 -2.74 10.97 -2.78
CA PHE A 76 -3.82 11.93 -2.95
C PHE A 76 -3.81 12.56 -4.34
N LEU A 77 -2.65 13.01 -4.81
CA LEU A 77 -2.51 13.65 -6.11
C LEU A 77 -2.79 12.65 -7.24
N THR A 78 -2.21 11.46 -7.20
CA THR A 78 -2.40 10.43 -8.23
C THR A 78 -3.84 9.95 -8.28
N TYR A 79 -4.48 9.68 -7.13
CA TYR A 79 -5.87 9.24 -7.11
C TYR A 79 -6.86 10.36 -7.48
N THR A 80 -6.60 11.60 -7.07
CA THR A 80 -7.42 12.75 -7.51
C THR A 80 -7.31 12.97 -9.02
N SER A 81 -6.10 12.88 -9.58
CA SER A 81 -5.90 12.96 -11.04
C SER A 81 -6.56 11.80 -11.77
N PHE A 82 -6.51 10.58 -11.21
CA PHE A 82 -7.22 9.42 -11.75
C PHE A 82 -8.72 9.69 -11.88
N ILE A 83 -9.37 10.15 -10.80
CA ILE A 83 -10.81 10.47 -10.80
C ILE A 83 -11.15 11.61 -11.77
N ALA A 84 -10.34 12.68 -11.78
CA ALA A 84 -10.58 13.80 -12.67
C ALA A 84 -10.53 13.39 -14.15
N ILE A 85 -9.62 12.48 -14.50
CA ILE A 85 -9.41 12.05 -15.87
C ILE A 85 -10.46 11.03 -16.31
N THR A 86 -10.93 10.12 -15.44
CA THR A 86 -12.03 9.21 -15.79
C THR A 86 -13.34 9.96 -16.03
N ILE A 87 -13.58 11.06 -15.30
CA ILE A 87 -14.70 11.96 -15.56
C ILE A 87 -14.50 12.69 -16.91
N ALA A 88 -13.30 13.22 -17.17
CA ALA A 88 -12.99 13.90 -18.41
C ALA A 88 -13.14 12.98 -19.63
N GLU A 89 -12.68 11.74 -19.52
CA GLU A 89 -12.84 10.68 -20.53
C GLU A 89 -14.32 10.47 -20.87
N PHE A 90 -15.17 10.29 -19.85
CA PHE A 90 -16.61 10.12 -20.04
C PHE A 90 -17.25 11.32 -20.76
N VAL A 91 -16.92 12.55 -20.32
CA VAL A 91 -17.45 13.78 -20.91
C VAL A 91 -17.00 13.95 -22.36
N ILE A 92 -15.71 13.73 -22.64
CA ILE A 92 -15.15 13.83 -24.00
C ILE A 92 -15.79 12.79 -24.91
N SER A 93 -15.94 11.55 -24.44
CA SER A 93 -16.56 10.48 -25.24
C SER A 93 -17.99 10.83 -25.64
N VAL A 94 -18.83 11.24 -24.67
CA VAL A 94 -20.21 11.65 -24.94
C VAL A 94 -20.26 12.87 -25.86
N ARG A 95 -19.40 13.87 -25.63
CA ARG A 95 -19.38 15.11 -26.41
C ARG A 95 -18.98 14.88 -27.86
N GLU A 96 -17.91 14.14 -28.11
CA GLU A 96 -17.41 13.88 -29.48
C GLU A 96 -18.40 13.03 -30.29
N VAL A 97 -18.98 12.00 -29.66
CA VAL A 97 -19.88 11.06 -30.35
C VAL A 97 -21.29 11.63 -30.52
N LEU A 98 -21.81 12.41 -29.57
CA LEU A 98 -23.22 12.84 -29.62
C LEU A 98 -23.41 14.34 -29.92
N GLN A 99 -22.41 15.20 -29.71
CA GLN A 99 -22.58 16.67 -29.82
C GLN A 99 -21.69 17.36 -30.87
N SER A 100 -20.37 17.18 -30.85
CA SER A 100 -19.44 18.06 -31.58
C SER A 100 -19.40 17.91 -33.11
N ASN A 101 -19.82 16.77 -33.63
CA ASN A 101 -19.58 16.34 -35.01
C ASN A 101 -20.90 15.90 -35.67
N ASP A 102 -21.96 16.67 -35.47
CA ASP A 102 -23.33 16.36 -35.92
C ASP A 102 -23.53 16.37 -37.44
N ASP A 103 -22.54 16.88 -38.17
CA ASP A 103 -22.42 16.88 -39.62
C ASP A 103 -21.93 15.55 -40.21
N MET A 104 -21.42 14.63 -39.37
CA MET A 104 -20.83 13.35 -39.80
C MET A 104 -21.65 12.13 -39.35
N PRO A 105 -21.57 10.99 -40.08
CA PRO A 105 -22.13 9.71 -39.64
C PRO A 105 -21.55 9.25 -38.29
N LEU A 106 -22.23 8.35 -37.58
CA LEU A 106 -21.88 7.99 -36.20
C LEU A 106 -20.54 7.26 -36.06
N ALA A 107 -20.19 6.40 -37.03
CA ALA A 107 -18.96 5.60 -36.98
C ALA A 107 -17.65 6.43 -36.99
N PRO A 108 -17.46 7.40 -37.91
CA PRO A 108 -16.32 8.33 -37.86
C PRO A 108 -16.22 9.11 -36.54
N ARG A 109 -17.35 9.50 -35.95
CA ARG A 109 -17.39 10.23 -34.67
C ARG A 109 -16.87 9.38 -33.52
N LEU A 110 -17.24 8.09 -33.50
CA LEU A 110 -16.72 7.14 -32.52
C LEU A 110 -15.19 6.98 -32.63
N LEU A 111 -14.67 6.90 -33.86
CA LEU A 111 -13.22 6.83 -34.06
C LEU A 111 -12.49 8.08 -33.55
N ILE A 112 -13.01 9.27 -33.84
CA ILE A 112 -12.45 10.54 -33.34
C ILE A 112 -12.48 10.58 -31.82
N SER A 113 -13.60 10.20 -31.21
CA SER A 113 -13.74 10.07 -29.76
C SER A 113 -12.66 9.17 -29.18
N ASN A 114 -12.50 7.95 -29.72
CA ASN A 114 -11.52 6.98 -29.26
C ASN A 114 -10.09 7.53 -29.34
N LEU A 115 -9.73 8.16 -30.48
CA LEU A 115 -8.41 8.80 -30.64
C LEU A 115 -8.16 9.93 -29.63
N ARG A 116 -9.20 10.69 -29.26
CA ARG A 116 -9.09 11.76 -28.26
C ARG A 116 -8.89 11.25 -26.84
N VAL A 117 -9.50 10.12 -26.48
CA VAL A 117 -9.40 9.56 -25.12
C VAL A 117 -8.16 8.68 -24.89
N VAL A 118 -7.50 8.18 -25.93
CA VAL A 118 -6.30 7.32 -25.80
C VAL A 118 -5.24 7.87 -24.83
N PRO A 119 -4.81 9.14 -24.93
CA PRO A 119 -3.83 9.68 -23.98
C PRO A 119 -4.32 9.68 -22.53
N LEU A 120 -5.63 9.89 -22.32
CA LEU A 120 -6.27 9.88 -21.01
C LEU A 120 -6.29 8.46 -20.43
N VAL A 121 -6.70 7.48 -21.23
CA VAL A 121 -6.74 6.06 -20.84
C VAL A 121 -5.34 5.55 -20.49
N LYS A 122 -4.31 5.91 -21.27
CA LYS A 122 -2.91 5.60 -20.93
C LYS A 122 -2.50 6.22 -19.60
N TYR A 123 -2.86 7.48 -19.34
CA TYR A 123 -2.56 8.14 -18.07
C TYR A 123 -3.27 7.45 -16.90
N VAL A 124 -4.55 7.11 -17.05
CA VAL A 124 -5.35 6.41 -16.03
C VAL A 124 -4.70 5.08 -15.67
N ASN A 125 -4.28 4.31 -16.67
CA ASN A 125 -3.57 3.06 -16.46
C ASN A 125 -2.29 3.25 -15.62
N TRP A 126 -1.44 4.21 -16.00
CA TRP A 126 -0.22 4.52 -15.26
C TRP A 126 -0.49 5.02 -13.84
N SER A 127 -1.48 5.88 -13.64
CA SER A 127 -1.86 6.37 -12.31
C SER A 127 -2.31 5.21 -11.42
N GLN A 128 -3.09 4.28 -11.96
CA GLN A 128 -3.50 3.07 -11.25
C GLN A 128 -2.29 2.19 -10.88
N THR A 129 -1.38 1.95 -11.82
CA THR A 129 -0.15 1.18 -11.56
C THR A 129 0.68 1.79 -10.44
N LEU A 130 0.88 3.11 -10.46
CA LEU A 130 1.63 3.82 -9.42
C LEU A 130 0.94 3.75 -8.05
N ASN A 131 -0.39 3.85 -8.01
CA ASN A 131 -1.17 3.69 -6.79
C ASN A 131 -1.03 2.30 -6.19
N VAL A 132 -1.14 1.25 -7.02
CA VAL A 132 -0.95 -0.15 -6.59
C VAL A 132 0.46 -0.37 -6.05
N LEU A 133 1.49 0.04 -6.78
CA LEU A 133 2.88 -0.09 -6.34
C LEU A 133 3.18 0.66 -5.04
N CYS A 134 2.59 1.85 -4.88
CA CYS A 134 2.70 2.61 -3.63
C CYS A 134 1.99 1.87 -2.49
N GLY A 135 0.80 1.32 -2.72
CA GLY A 135 0.06 0.50 -1.75
C GLY A 135 0.85 -0.73 -1.30
N ASP A 136 1.36 -1.50 -2.27
CA ASP A 136 2.18 -2.70 -2.03
C ASP A 136 3.47 -2.36 -1.28
N SER A 137 4.09 -1.22 -1.58
CA SER A 137 5.27 -0.72 -0.86
C SER A 137 4.98 -0.46 0.61
N VAL A 138 3.83 0.15 0.93
CA VAL A 138 3.41 0.38 2.33
C VAL A 138 3.19 -0.94 3.06
N VAL A 139 2.67 -1.95 2.37
CA VAL A 139 2.45 -3.31 2.89
C VAL A 139 3.76 -4.03 3.18
N VAL A 140 4.72 -3.97 2.25
CA VAL A 140 6.05 -4.54 2.46
C VAL A 140 6.77 -3.83 3.60
N TRP A 141 6.70 -2.50 3.63
CA TRP A 141 7.29 -1.68 4.68
C TRP A 141 6.78 -2.06 6.07
N ARG A 142 5.45 -2.24 6.24
CA ARG A 142 4.91 -2.66 7.56
C ARG A 142 5.44 -4.02 8.00
N SER A 143 5.57 -4.98 7.08
CA SER A 143 6.09 -6.31 7.41
C SER A 143 7.55 -6.22 7.81
N TRP A 144 8.37 -5.53 7.02
CA TRP A 144 9.78 -5.28 7.34
C TRP A 144 9.92 -4.62 8.71
N ALA A 145 9.19 -3.52 8.95
CA ALA A 145 9.22 -2.78 10.20
C ALA A 145 8.93 -3.65 11.43
N ILE A 146 8.04 -4.65 11.31
CA ILE A 146 7.69 -5.60 12.39
C ILE A 146 8.79 -6.66 12.60
N TRP A 147 9.50 -7.04 11.55
CA TRP A 147 10.61 -7.99 11.60
C TRP A 147 11.97 -7.35 11.94
N ASN A 148 12.02 -6.03 12.14
CA ASN A 148 13.23 -5.22 12.43
C ASN A 148 14.36 -5.34 11.40
N GLY A 149 14.14 -6.01 10.26
CA GLY A 149 15.21 -6.28 9.30
C GLY A 149 16.21 -7.35 9.76
N ASP A 150 16.01 -7.99 10.91
CA ASP A 150 16.99 -8.94 11.47
C ASP A 150 16.92 -10.33 10.81
N ASN A 151 15.80 -10.66 10.15
CA ASN A 151 15.62 -11.94 9.49
C ASN A 151 15.89 -11.82 7.98
N ILE A 152 17.06 -12.30 7.55
CA ILE A 152 17.49 -12.25 6.16
C ILE A 152 16.51 -12.96 5.21
N PHE A 153 15.89 -14.07 5.63
CA PHE A 153 14.93 -14.79 4.78
C PHE A 153 13.67 -13.97 4.55
N VAL A 154 13.19 -13.27 5.57
CA VAL A 154 12.00 -12.42 5.48
C VAL A 154 12.29 -11.21 4.60
N ASN A 155 13.41 -10.54 4.81
CA ASN A 155 13.76 -9.37 3.99
C ASN A 155 13.99 -9.76 2.53
N THR A 156 14.74 -10.84 2.28
CA THR A 156 15.04 -11.31 0.92
C THR A 156 13.77 -11.73 0.20
N SER A 157 12.85 -12.45 0.85
CA SER A 157 11.56 -12.78 0.24
C SER A 157 10.73 -11.54 -0.08
N LEU A 158 10.60 -10.59 0.85
CA LEU A 158 9.88 -9.34 0.61
C LEU A 158 10.49 -8.51 -0.54
N ILE A 159 11.81 -8.41 -0.62
CA ILE A 159 12.50 -7.67 -1.68
C ILE A 159 12.32 -8.35 -3.03
N ILE A 160 12.50 -9.67 -3.12
CA ILE A 160 12.35 -10.41 -4.37
C ILE A 160 10.91 -10.31 -4.87
N THR A 161 9.92 -10.54 -4.01
CA THR A 161 8.51 -10.47 -4.40
C THR A 161 8.13 -9.04 -4.82
N MET A 162 8.60 -8.01 -4.10
CA MET A 162 8.33 -6.62 -4.46
C MET A 162 9.01 -6.21 -5.78
N LEU A 163 10.23 -6.69 -6.04
CA LEU A 163 10.94 -6.43 -7.28
C LEU A 163 10.21 -7.08 -8.46
N ALA A 164 9.82 -8.35 -8.34
CA ALA A 164 9.04 -9.06 -9.34
C ALA A 164 7.70 -8.34 -9.61
N ASN A 165 6.98 -7.96 -8.55
CA ASN A 165 5.73 -7.20 -8.65
C ASN A 165 5.93 -5.88 -9.41
N THR A 166 7.00 -5.14 -9.08
CA THR A 166 7.32 -3.85 -9.73
C THR A 166 7.60 -4.02 -11.21
N ILE A 167 8.45 -4.99 -11.58
CA ILE A 167 8.82 -5.27 -12.97
C ILE A 167 7.57 -5.62 -13.78
N VAL A 168 6.74 -6.55 -13.29
CA VAL A 168 5.56 -7.01 -14.04
C VAL A 168 4.51 -5.91 -14.17
N ASN A 169 4.26 -5.12 -13.13
CA ASN A 169 3.33 -4.00 -13.18
C ASN A 169 3.80 -2.89 -14.15
N ILE A 170 5.08 -2.51 -14.10
CA ILE A 170 5.64 -1.50 -15.02
C ILE A 170 5.61 -2.02 -16.45
N TYR A 171 6.01 -3.27 -16.68
CA TYR A 171 5.99 -3.87 -18.00
C TYR A 171 4.55 -3.90 -18.56
N SER A 172 3.59 -4.40 -17.77
CA SER A 172 2.18 -4.44 -18.15
C SER A 172 1.61 -3.05 -18.46
N ALA A 173 2.04 -2.02 -17.74
CA ALA A 173 1.59 -0.64 -18.01
C ALA A 173 2.22 -0.05 -19.27
N ALA A 174 3.47 -0.43 -19.58
CA ALA A 174 4.22 0.07 -20.73
C ALA A 174 3.75 -0.52 -22.07
N ILE A 175 3.32 -1.77 -22.09
CA ILE A 175 2.83 -2.46 -23.30
C ILE A 175 1.35 -2.22 -23.58
N TYR A 176 0.63 -1.51 -22.69
CA TYR A 176 -0.80 -1.33 -22.80
C TYR A 176 -1.16 -0.32 -23.91
N GLU A 177 -1.80 -0.81 -24.96
CA GLU A 177 -2.25 -0.03 -26.11
C GLU A 177 -3.79 -0.04 -26.22
N PRO A 178 -4.49 1.08 -25.91
CA PRO A 178 -5.96 1.08 -25.79
C PRO A 178 -6.75 0.84 -27.09
N LEU A 179 -6.14 1.10 -28.26
CA LEU A 179 -6.80 0.92 -29.56
C LEU A 179 -6.47 -0.42 -30.21
N GLU A 180 -5.49 -1.14 -29.69
CA GLU A 180 -5.08 -2.43 -30.23
C GLU A 180 -5.77 -3.55 -29.47
N GLN A 181 -6.16 -4.60 -30.18
CA GLN A 181 -6.69 -5.78 -29.51
C GLN A 181 -5.56 -6.41 -28.70
N PRO A 182 -5.73 -6.58 -27.38
CA PRO A 182 -4.65 -7.08 -26.53
C PRO A 182 -4.27 -8.49 -26.97
N SER A 183 -2.97 -8.71 -27.17
CA SER A 183 -2.43 -10.04 -27.47
C SER A 183 -2.63 -10.98 -26.28
N ALA A 184 -2.50 -12.29 -26.52
CA ALA A 184 -2.52 -13.28 -25.43
C ALA A 184 -1.45 -12.98 -24.36
N THR A 185 -0.30 -12.44 -24.79
CA THR A 185 0.80 -12.03 -23.91
C THR A 185 0.39 -10.83 -23.06
N ASP A 186 -0.25 -9.80 -23.62
CA ASP A 186 -0.65 -8.60 -22.88
C ASP A 186 -1.66 -8.95 -21.79
N ASN A 187 -2.64 -9.78 -22.13
CA ASN A 187 -3.62 -10.30 -21.19
C ASN A 187 -2.97 -11.11 -20.07
N ALA A 188 -2.05 -12.03 -20.42
CA ALA A 188 -1.32 -12.82 -19.43
C ALA A 188 -0.47 -11.95 -18.50
N MET A 189 0.16 -10.89 -19.02
CA MET A 189 0.96 -9.95 -18.22
C MET A 189 0.09 -9.10 -17.28
N SER A 190 -1.05 -8.61 -17.76
CA SER A 190 -2.00 -7.85 -16.94
C SER A 190 -2.56 -8.70 -15.79
N VAL A 191 -2.99 -9.93 -16.09
CA VAL A 191 -3.47 -10.88 -15.07
C VAL A 191 -2.35 -11.19 -14.07
N SER A 192 -1.14 -11.45 -14.54
CA SER A 192 0.02 -11.74 -13.69
C SER A 192 0.37 -10.56 -12.77
N ALA A 193 0.28 -9.32 -13.25
CA ALA A 193 0.55 -8.12 -12.46
C ALA A 193 -0.36 -8.03 -11.22
N VAL A 194 -1.66 -8.27 -11.42
CA VAL A 194 -2.65 -8.21 -10.34
C VAL A 194 -2.48 -9.37 -9.35
N PHE A 195 -2.23 -10.59 -9.84
CA PHE A 195 -1.99 -11.75 -8.96
C PHE A 195 -0.67 -11.64 -8.18
N LEU A 196 0.37 -11.06 -8.76
CA LEU A 196 1.62 -10.78 -8.05
C LEU A 196 1.42 -9.74 -6.94
N SER A 197 0.65 -8.68 -7.20
CA SER A 197 0.30 -7.70 -6.17
C SER A 197 -0.48 -8.34 -5.03
N PHE A 198 -1.43 -9.23 -5.33
CA PHE A 198 -2.09 -10.06 -4.32
C PHE A 198 -1.08 -10.91 -3.54
N GLY A 199 -0.15 -11.57 -4.23
CA GLY A 199 0.91 -12.38 -3.63
C GLY A 199 1.79 -11.60 -2.65
N VAL A 200 2.19 -10.37 -3.00
CA VAL A 200 2.94 -9.46 -2.10
C VAL A 200 2.15 -9.17 -0.83
N ASN A 201 0.86 -8.83 -0.97
CA ASN A 201 0.01 -8.49 0.16
C ASN A 201 -0.26 -9.68 1.07
N LEU A 202 -0.49 -10.86 0.48
CA LEU A 202 -0.69 -12.10 1.21
C LEU A 202 0.58 -12.51 1.95
N LEU A 203 1.74 -12.50 1.28
CA LEU A 203 3.03 -12.82 1.88
C LEU A 203 3.32 -11.91 3.07
N ALA A 204 3.18 -10.59 2.89
CA ALA A 204 3.39 -9.63 3.96
C ALA A 204 2.44 -9.86 5.15
N THR A 205 1.16 -10.14 4.89
CA THR A 205 0.17 -10.41 5.93
C THR A 205 0.48 -11.71 6.69
N CYS A 206 0.87 -12.76 5.98
CA CYS A 206 1.32 -14.04 6.57
C CYS A 206 2.57 -13.85 7.43
N LEU A 207 3.55 -13.08 6.97
CA LEU A 207 4.77 -12.79 7.74
C LEU A 207 4.47 -12.01 9.03
N ILE A 208 3.54 -11.05 8.99
CA ILE A 208 3.08 -10.33 10.17
C ILE A 208 2.38 -11.29 11.15
N TYR A 209 1.52 -12.17 10.63
CA TYR A 209 0.87 -13.21 11.43
C TYR A 209 1.87 -14.17 12.08
N LEU A 210 2.87 -14.65 11.33
CA LEU A 210 3.91 -15.53 11.84
C LEU A 210 4.69 -14.88 12.98
N LYS A 211 5.06 -13.60 12.84
CA LYS A 211 5.71 -12.86 13.91
C LYS A 211 4.82 -12.74 15.15
N ALA A 212 3.54 -12.44 14.96
CA ALA A 212 2.55 -12.37 16.03
C ALA A 212 2.41 -13.70 16.77
N TRP A 213 2.36 -14.80 16.02
CA TRP A 213 2.22 -16.14 16.55
C TRP A 213 3.46 -16.59 17.33
N MET A 214 4.66 -16.39 16.76
CA MET A 214 5.93 -16.64 17.45
C MET A 214 5.95 -15.88 18.77
N HIS A 215 5.54 -14.61 18.72
CA HIS A 215 5.54 -13.78 19.88
C HIS A 215 4.58 -14.29 20.98
N ARG A 216 3.34 -14.62 20.62
CA ARG A 216 2.36 -15.24 21.54
C ARG A 216 2.86 -16.57 22.11
N ARG A 217 3.58 -17.38 21.31
CA ARG A 217 4.14 -18.67 21.74
C ARG A 217 5.26 -18.48 22.76
N THR A 218 6.18 -17.55 22.53
CA THR A 218 7.23 -17.20 23.50
C THR A 218 6.63 -16.67 24.81
N LYS A 219 5.53 -15.88 24.75
CA LYS A 219 4.81 -15.45 25.96
C LYS A 219 4.25 -16.62 26.77
N LYS A 220 3.60 -17.59 26.10
CA LYS A 220 3.03 -18.77 26.77
C LYS A 220 4.10 -19.65 27.41
N ALA A 221 5.32 -19.66 26.87
CA ALA A 221 6.43 -20.43 27.38
C ALA A 221 7.21 -19.73 28.51
N ALA A 222 7.14 -18.39 28.60
CA ALA A 222 8.00 -17.61 29.49
C ALA A 222 7.46 -17.46 30.92
N PHE A 223 6.22 -17.00 31.18
CA PHE A 223 5.73 -16.81 32.55
C PHE A 223 4.20 -16.80 32.70
N SER A 224 3.75 -17.50 33.75
CA SER A 224 2.53 -17.25 34.54
C SER A 224 2.73 -15.95 35.34
N GLU A 225 1.71 -15.10 35.35
CA GLU A 225 1.58 -13.88 36.15
C GLU A 225 2.55 -12.70 35.92
N GLU A 226 1.94 -11.51 36.02
CA GLU A 226 2.52 -10.18 36.19
C GLU A 226 2.92 -9.34 34.94
N LYS A 227 2.29 -8.15 34.87
CA LYS A 227 2.18 -7.12 33.80
C LYS A 227 1.15 -7.42 32.69
N HIS A 228 -0.13 -7.41 33.07
CA HIS A 228 -1.29 -7.60 32.18
C HIS A 228 -1.74 -6.34 31.40
N VAL A 229 -1.50 -5.13 31.89
CA VAL A 229 -2.21 -3.92 31.37
C VAL A 229 -1.60 -3.37 30.07
N ARG A 230 -0.27 -3.14 30.02
CA ARG A 230 0.40 -2.52 28.85
C ARG A 230 0.66 -3.49 27.68
N ARG A 231 0.51 -4.81 27.94
CA ARG A 231 0.80 -5.90 26.99
C ARG A 231 -0.40 -6.30 26.12
N SER A 232 -1.62 -5.89 26.49
CA SER A 232 -2.85 -6.17 25.73
C SER A 232 -2.96 -5.35 24.44
N ASP A 233 -2.50 -4.09 24.47
CA ASP A 233 -2.72 -3.18 23.34
C ASP A 233 -1.86 -3.51 22.12
N VAL A 234 -0.63 -4.00 22.33
CA VAL A 234 0.24 -4.44 21.23
C VAL A 234 -0.35 -5.65 20.51
N ASP A 235 -0.87 -6.63 21.27
CA ASP A 235 -1.49 -7.83 20.70
C ASP A 235 -2.79 -7.49 19.96
N ARG A 236 -3.55 -6.50 20.44
CA ARG A 236 -4.75 -5.98 19.78
C ARG A 236 -4.41 -5.26 18.48
N VAL A 237 -3.37 -4.42 18.46
CA VAL A 237 -2.94 -3.70 17.24
C VAL A 237 -2.43 -4.68 16.20
N LEU A 238 -1.61 -5.64 16.60
CA LEU A 238 -1.06 -6.63 15.69
C LEU A 238 -2.17 -7.51 15.10
N LEU A 239 -3.15 -7.90 15.92
CA LEU A 239 -4.34 -8.61 15.45
C LEU A 239 -5.14 -7.76 14.45
N LEU A 240 -5.40 -6.48 14.75
CA LEU A 240 -6.17 -5.60 13.87
C LEU A 240 -5.47 -5.39 12.51
N ILE A 241 -4.14 -5.30 12.49
CA ILE A 241 -3.34 -5.24 11.25
C ILE A 241 -3.47 -6.53 10.44
N ILE A 242 -3.47 -7.69 11.12
CA ILE A 242 -3.63 -8.99 10.46
C ILE A 242 -5.04 -9.15 9.90
N GLU A 243 -6.06 -8.83 10.68
CA GLU A 243 -7.48 -8.94 10.27
C GLU A 243 -7.78 -8.01 9.10
N SER A 244 -7.38 -6.74 9.17
CA SER A 244 -7.55 -5.79 8.06
C SER A 244 -6.75 -6.18 6.82
N GLY A 245 -5.54 -6.72 6.99
CA GLY A 245 -4.74 -7.25 5.87
C GLY A 245 -5.35 -8.47 5.21
N ALA A 246 -5.94 -9.38 6.00
CA ALA A 246 -6.64 -10.56 5.47
C ALA A 246 -7.89 -10.15 4.68
N VAL A 247 -8.70 -9.23 5.21
CA VAL A 247 -9.86 -8.68 4.50
C VAL A 247 -9.44 -8.01 3.20
N TYR A 248 -8.37 -7.20 3.23
CA TYR A 248 -7.84 -6.59 2.01
C TYR A 248 -7.39 -7.64 0.98
N CYS A 249 -6.69 -8.70 1.39
CA CYS A 249 -6.28 -9.78 0.49
C CYS A 249 -7.49 -10.49 -0.14
N LEU A 250 -8.56 -10.73 0.63
CA LEU A 250 -9.79 -11.34 0.11
C LEU A 250 -10.46 -10.46 -0.94
N VAL A 251 -10.62 -9.16 -0.65
CA VAL A 251 -11.18 -8.20 -1.61
C VAL A 251 -10.29 -8.09 -2.86
N GLN A 252 -8.98 -8.04 -2.66
CA GLN A 252 -8.01 -7.95 -3.76
C GLN A 252 -8.05 -9.17 -4.68
N LEU A 253 -8.36 -10.36 -4.16
CA LEU A 253 -8.45 -11.58 -4.96
C LEU A 253 -9.68 -11.61 -5.90
N ILE A 254 -10.75 -10.91 -5.55
CA ILE A 254 -11.99 -10.91 -6.35
C ILE A 254 -11.76 -10.26 -7.72
N TYR A 255 -11.05 -9.13 -7.78
CA TYR A 255 -10.82 -8.38 -9.01
C TYR A 255 -10.12 -9.20 -10.12
N PRO A 256 -8.95 -9.85 -9.88
CA PRO A 256 -8.30 -10.66 -10.88
C PRO A 256 -9.12 -11.90 -11.26
N ILE A 257 -9.88 -12.50 -10.32
CA ILE A 257 -10.77 -13.62 -10.64
C ILE A 257 -11.82 -13.17 -11.67
N LEU A 258 -12.52 -12.05 -11.42
CA LEU A 258 -13.54 -11.55 -12.34
C LEU A 258 -12.98 -11.27 -13.73
N ASN A 259 -11.82 -10.59 -13.81
CA ASN A 259 -11.17 -10.28 -15.09
C ASN A 259 -10.67 -11.53 -15.82
N THR A 260 -10.12 -12.49 -15.09
CA THR A 260 -9.66 -13.78 -15.66
C THR A 260 -10.84 -14.59 -16.18
N THR A 261 -11.95 -14.64 -15.44
CA THR A 261 -13.17 -15.30 -15.90
C THR A 261 -13.70 -14.65 -17.18
N ALA A 262 -13.79 -13.31 -17.24
CA ALA A 262 -14.25 -12.61 -18.43
C ALA A 262 -13.35 -12.87 -19.64
N LEU A 263 -12.04 -12.96 -19.43
CA LEU A 263 -11.06 -13.23 -20.50
C LEU A 263 -11.20 -14.65 -21.09
N TYR A 264 -11.38 -15.66 -20.25
CA TYR A 264 -11.41 -17.07 -20.70
C TYR A 264 -12.83 -17.60 -20.98
N THR A 265 -13.87 -16.83 -20.67
CA THR A 265 -15.27 -17.20 -20.94
C THR A 265 -16.06 -16.06 -21.59
N PRO A 266 -15.66 -15.60 -22.79
CA PRO A 266 -16.31 -14.45 -23.45
C PRO A 266 -17.80 -14.72 -23.79
N ASP A 267 -18.16 -15.98 -24.05
CA ASP A 267 -19.52 -16.39 -24.42
C ASP A 267 -20.50 -16.35 -23.23
N LEU A 268 -20.00 -16.29 -21.99
CA LEU A 268 -20.85 -16.35 -20.79
C LEU A 268 -21.53 -15.02 -20.45
N ALA A 269 -21.16 -13.89 -21.07
CA ALA A 269 -21.86 -12.60 -20.89
C ALA A 269 -21.28 -11.44 -21.74
N PRO A 270 -21.66 -11.28 -23.03
CA PRO A 270 -21.35 -10.05 -23.77
C PRO A 270 -22.00 -8.80 -23.13
N ASP A 271 -23.15 -8.97 -22.45
CA ASP A 271 -23.90 -7.92 -21.73
C ASP A 271 -24.54 -8.45 -20.42
N GLY A 272 -23.91 -9.46 -19.80
CA GLY A 272 -24.48 -10.18 -18.65
C GLY A 272 -23.94 -9.76 -17.27
N ALA A 273 -24.36 -10.47 -16.22
CA ALA A 273 -24.03 -10.17 -14.83
C ALA A 273 -22.52 -10.05 -14.52
N LEU A 274 -21.66 -10.76 -15.26
CA LEU A 274 -20.20 -10.69 -15.10
C LEU A 274 -19.64 -9.32 -15.50
N ALA A 275 -20.07 -8.78 -16.65
CA ALA A 275 -19.65 -7.47 -17.12
C ALA A 275 -20.11 -6.38 -16.14
N THR A 276 -21.36 -6.46 -15.65
CA THR A 276 -21.85 -5.57 -14.60
C THR A 276 -21.04 -5.69 -13.31
N ALA A 277 -20.69 -6.91 -12.89
CA ALA A 277 -19.87 -7.13 -11.69
C ALA A 277 -18.49 -6.50 -11.83
N ILE A 278 -17.84 -6.60 -12.98
CA ILE A 278 -16.55 -5.95 -13.26
C ILE A 278 -16.69 -4.42 -13.23
N ASN A 279 -17.71 -3.88 -13.90
CA ASN A 279 -17.97 -2.44 -14.00
C ASN A 279 -18.35 -1.81 -12.65
N VAL A 280 -18.87 -2.58 -11.70
CA VAL A 280 -19.15 -2.11 -10.33
C VAL A 280 -17.93 -2.35 -9.43
N PHE A 281 -17.37 -3.56 -9.44
CA PHE A 281 -16.32 -3.94 -8.50
C PHE A 281 -14.97 -3.30 -8.82
N GLY A 282 -14.59 -3.17 -10.10
CA GLY A 282 -13.31 -2.56 -10.50
C GLY A 282 -13.12 -1.14 -9.96
N PRO A 283 -14.09 -0.22 -10.19
CA PRO A 283 -14.15 1.11 -9.58
C PRO A 283 -14.06 1.16 -8.05
N ILE A 284 -14.71 0.23 -7.37
CA ILE A 284 -14.66 0.15 -5.90
C ILE A 284 -13.27 -0.33 -5.47
N TYR A 285 -12.76 -1.36 -6.13
CA TYR A 285 -11.44 -1.92 -5.89
C TYR A 285 -10.32 -0.89 -6.08
N SER A 286 -10.37 -0.07 -7.15
CA SER A 286 -9.39 1.00 -7.39
C SER A 286 -9.39 2.07 -6.28
N GLY A 287 -10.51 2.26 -5.58
CA GLY A 287 -10.55 3.06 -4.36
C GLY A 287 -10.02 2.34 -3.14
N ILE A 288 -10.34 1.05 -2.97
CA ILE A 288 -9.86 0.24 -1.84
C ILE A 288 -8.33 0.14 -1.83
N THR A 289 -7.69 0.06 -3.00
CA THR A 289 -6.22 -0.02 -3.12
C THR A 289 -5.49 1.21 -2.58
N VAL A 290 -6.11 2.39 -2.61
CA VAL A 290 -5.56 3.64 -2.05
C VAL A 290 -6.06 3.93 -0.63
N ILE A 291 -7.28 3.52 -0.30
CA ILE A 291 -7.87 3.64 1.03
C ILE A 291 -7.10 2.78 2.03
N TYR A 292 -6.75 1.55 1.66
CA TYR A 292 -6.07 0.62 2.55
C TYR A 292 -4.72 1.13 3.08
N PRO A 293 -3.73 1.52 2.24
CA PRO A 293 -2.47 2.06 2.72
C PRO A 293 -2.68 3.34 3.54
N MET A 294 -3.65 4.18 3.18
CA MET A 294 -3.99 5.39 3.96
C MET A 294 -4.49 5.02 5.37
N ALA A 295 -5.38 4.04 5.49
CA ALA A 295 -5.89 3.55 6.76
C ALA A 295 -4.77 2.94 7.63
N VAL A 296 -3.85 2.18 7.02
CA VAL A 296 -2.69 1.62 7.70
C VAL A 296 -1.78 2.73 8.25
N ILE A 297 -1.50 3.77 7.47
CA ILE A 297 -0.69 4.93 7.90
C ILE A 297 -1.35 5.62 9.10
N ILE A 298 -2.66 5.86 9.03
CA ILE A 298 -3.44 6.48 10.13
C ILE A 298 -3.43 5.60 11.38
N LEU A 299 -3.61 4.29 11.24
CA LEU A 299 -3.64 3.34 12.35
C LEU A 299 -2.29 3.35 13.11
N ILE A 300 -1.18 3.29 12.38
CA ILE A 300 0.17 3.30 12.95
C ILE A 300 0.40 4.61 13.73
N HIS A 301 -0.09 5.72 13.20
CA HIS A 301 0.13 7.05 13.78
C HIS A 301 -0.79 7.37 14.96
N SER A 302 -2.09 7.09 14.85
CA SER A 302 -3.05 7.33 15.93
C SER A 302 -2.62 6.63 17.22
N ARG A 303 -2.18 5.38 17.12
CA ARG A 303 -1.74 4.58 18.27
C ARG A 303 -0.37 5.01 18.80
N ARG A 304 0.56 5.46 17.93
CA ARG A 304 1.80 6.10 18.40
C ARG A 304 1.52 7.33 19.27
N SER A 305 0.46 8.08 18.99
CA SER A 305 0.05 9.20 19.84
C SER A 305 -0.40 8.73 21.22
N VAL A 306 -1.34 7.78 21.25
CA VAL A 306 -1.93 7.27 22.49
C VAL A 306 -0.86 6.65 23.39
N VAL A 307 0.05 5.84 22.82
CA VAL A 307 1.12 5.21 23.61
C VAL A 307 2.09 6.25 24.19
N VAL A 308 2.45 7.30 23.43
CA VAL A 308 3.34 8.37 23.92
C VAL A 308 2.67 9.20 25.00
N GLU A 309 1.38 9.51 24.85
CA GLU A 309 0.59 10.29 25.82
C GLU A 309 0.44 9.54 27.15
N VAL A 310 -0.02 8.28 27.12
CA VAL A 310 -0.12 7.42 28.31
C VAL A 310 1.22 7.25 29.02
N THR A 311 2.32 7.12 28.25
CA THR A 311 3.67 7.00 28.84
C THR A 311 4.09 8.30 29.54
N ARG A 312 3.76 9.46 28.97
CA ARG A 312 4.06 10.78 29.55
C ARG A 312 3.31 10.98 30.86
N ASP A 313 2.02 10.64 30.89
CA ASP A 313 1.17 10.77 32.07
C ASP A 313 1.65 9.84 33.21
N THR A 314 2.07 8.62 32.88
CA THR A 314 2.63 7.68 33.86
C THR A 314 3.94 8.20 34.47
N ILE A 315 4.83 8.80 33.68
CA ILE A 315 6.10 9.38 34.17
C ILE A 315 5.84 10.61 35.02
N GLN A 316 4.88 11.46 34.66
CA GLN A 316 4.50 12.62 35.46
C GLN A 316 3.88 12.21 36.80
N ALA A 317 3.03 11.18 36.82
CA ALA A 317 2.44 10.65 38.06
C ALA A 317 3.49 9.99 38.98
N SER A 318 4.48 9.27 38.44
CA SER A 318 5.60 8.76 39.27
C SER A 318 6.58 9.84 39.73
N GLY A 319 6.65 10.99 39.04
CA GLY A 319 7.48 12.12 39.44
C GLY A 319 6.87 12.99 40.54
N SER A 320 5.55 12.93 40.75
CA SER A 320 4.87 13.68 41.81
C SER A 320 4.89 12.98 43.19
N ASP A 321 5.14 11.67 43.24
CA ASP A 321 5.16 10.89 44.49
C ASP A 321 6.57 10.77 45.13
N GLY A 322 7.56 11.49 44.60
CA GLY A 322 8.97 11.35 44.99
C GLY A 322 9.66 12.66 45.37
N SER A 323 9.03 13.52 46.19
CA SER A 323 9.71 14.70 46.73
C SER A 323 10.47 14.39 48.03
N SER A 324 11.66 13.79 47.92
CA SER A 324 12.84 14.15 48.74
C SER A 324 14.08 13.28 48.42
N SER A 325 14.91 13.70 47.47
CA SER A 325 16.38 13.78 47.64
C SER A 325 17.02 14.40 46.40
N ARG A 326 18.12 15.15 46.62
CA ARG A 326 18.79 16.03 45.65
C ARG A 326 19.81 15.28 44.76
N GLY A 327 19.71 15.51 43.44
CA GLY A 327 20.83 15.60 42.46
C GLY A 327 21.10 14.38 41.56
N PRO A 328 21.85 14.50 40.44
CA PRO A 328 22.06 15.64 39.54
C PRO A 328 21.43 15.43 38.13
N THR A 329 21.35 16.53 37.38
CA THR A 329 20.81 16.71 36.02
C THR A 329 21.09 15.60 34.99
N THR A 330 20.04 15.11 34.32
CA THR A 330 20.11 14.19 33.16
C THR A 330 19.88 14.96 31.84
N PRO A 331 20.54 14.60 30.71
CA PRO A 331 20.48 15.37 29.46
C PRO A 331 19.17 15.16 28.69
N GLY A 332 18.71 16.22 28.02
CA GLY A 332 17.49 16.23 27.23
C GLY A 332 17.44 15.19 26.10
N ILE A 333 16.28 14.55 25.97
CA ILE A 333 15.96 13.53 24.96
C ILE A 333 16.01 14.18 23.56
N ARG A 334 17.01 13.80 22.76
CA ARG A 334 17.17 14.21 21.36
C ARG A 334 16.31 13.36 20.42
N SER A 335 16.01 13.94 19.25
CA SER A 335 15.25 13.45 18.08
C SER A 335 15.60 12.05 17.48
N GLY A 336 16.40 11.22 18.17
CA GLY A 336 16.74 9.84 17.77
C GLY A 336 15.65 8.81 18.06
N ASP A 337 14.66 9.14 18.88
CA ASP A 337 13.64 8.18 19.38
C ASP A 337 12.59 7.74 18.36
N ALA A 338 12.62 8.25 17.13
CA ALA A 338 11.66 7.83 16.11
C ALA A 338 11.89 6.39 15.62
N SER A 339 13.14 5.92 15.61
CA SER A 339 13.44 4.49 15.43
C SER A 339 13.22 3.72 16.74
N GLN A 340 13.46 4.36 17.90
CA GLN A 340 13.20 3.78 19.21
C GLN A 340 11.74 3.45 19.42
N VAL A 341 10.77 4.22 18.92
CA VAL A 341 9.36 3.94 19.26
C VAL A 341 8.76 2.74 18.49
N LEU A 342 9.17 2.55 17.24
CA LEU A 342 8.96 1.28 16.51
C LEU A 342 9.72 0.12 17.20
N SER A 343 10.86 0.43 17.82
CA SER A 343 11.54 -0.46 18.74
C SER A 343 11.09 -0.39 20.22
N THR A 344 10.00 0.30 20.58
CA THR A 344 9.35 0.19 21.91
C THR A 344 8.09 -0.64 21.83
N LEU A 345 7.67 -1.00 20.61
CA LEU A 345 6.99 -2.26 20.34
C LEU A 345 7.96 -3.46 20.44
N ARG A 346 9.23 -3.26 20.84
CA ARG A 346 10.17 -4.36 21.10
C ARG A 346 9.62 -5.26 22.19
N PHE A 347 9.56 -6.53 21.84
CA PHE A 347 9.86 -7.58 22.78
C PHE A 347 11.34 -7.46 23.10
N ALA A 348 11.63 -7.01 24.32
CA ALA A 348 12.99 -7.05 24.84
C ALA A 348 13.52 -8.49 24.68
N PRO A 349 14.77 -8.68 24.21
CA PRO A 349 15.43 -9.97 24.37
C PRO A 349 15.53 -10.24 25.88
N SER A 350 15.25 -11.46 26.31
CA SER A 350 15.52 -11.86 27.70
C SER A 350 17.04 -11.87 27.89
N ASN A 351 17.60 -10.78 28.36
CA ASN A 351 18.94 -10.82 28.91
C ASN A 351 18.85 -11.55 30.25
N SER A 352 19.54 -12.70 30.32
CA SER A 352 19.85 -13.38 31.56
C SER A 352 20.43 -12.38 32.55
N ILE A 353 19.76 -12.24 33.69
CA ILE A 353 20.25 -11.48 34.84
C ILE A 353 21.50 -12.20 35.32
N THR A 354 22.67 -11.62 35.08
CA THR A 354 23.87 -11.92 35.86
C THR A 354 23.78 -11.09 37.14
N ASP A 355 23.62 -11.78 38.26
CA ASP A 355 23.74 -11.20 39.61
C ASP A 355 25.10 -10.50 39.75
N ASP A 356 25.06 -9.19 39.98
CA ASP A 356 26.23 -8.41 40.36
C ASP A 356 26.22 -8.26 41.89
N THR A 357 26.79 -9.26 42.57
CA THR A 357 27.12 -9.15 43.99
C THR A 357 28.38 -8.31 44.14
N GLY A 358 28.19 -7.08 44.57
CA GLY A 358 29.28 -6.16 44.86
C GLY A 358 30.28 -6.73 45.87
N THR A 359 31.56 -6.56 45.57
CA THR A 359 32.59 -6.60 46.61
C THR A 359 33.56 -5.44 46.41
N ARG A 360 33.61 -4.61 47.44
CA ARG A 360 34.41 -3.41 47.61
C ARG A 360 35.80 -3.85 48.08
N HIS A 361 36.87 -3.51 47.37
CA HIS A 361 38.22 -3.50 47.96
C HIS A 361 39.12 -2.42 47.34
N THR A 362 39.74 -1.68 48.24
CA THR A 362 40.70 -0.59 48.08
C THR A 362 42.15 -1.11 48.10
N HIS A 363 43.02 -0.64 47.19
CA HIS A 363 44.45 -0.25 47.39
C HIS A 363 45.12 -0.07 46.00
N VAL A 364 45.66 1.11 45.65
CA VAL A 364 47.06 1.60 45.82
C VAL A 364 48.10 0.91 44.92
N GLY A 365 48.86 1.73 44.17
CA GLY A 365 50.26 1.44 43.79
C GLY A 365 50.56 1.35 42.28
N ASP A 366 50.93 2.49 41.69
CA ASP A 366 52.22 2.78 41.04
C ASP A 366 52.91 1.82 40.03
N VAL A 367 53.40 2.45 38.94
CA VAL A 367 54.72 2.26 38.25
C VAL A 367 54.88 0.96 37.42
N GLU A 368 54.96 0.99 36.09
CA GLU A 368 55.99 1.45 35.14
C GLU A 368 56.69 0.25 34.45
N MET A 369 56.89 0.41 33.13
CA MET A 369 57.99 -0.10 32.29
C MET A 369 57.99 -1.49 31.61
N ALA A 370 58.34 -1.37 30.31
CA ALA A 370 59.16 -2.24 29.43
C ALA A 370 58.63 -3.64 29.06
N ALA A 371 58.37 -3.97 27.78
CA ALA A 371 59.22 -3.99 26.58
C ALA A 371 60.23 -5.15 26.54
N GLU A 372 59.99 -6.14 25.67
CA GLU A 372 60.95 -6.92 24.85
C GLU A 372 60.13 -7.98 24.06
N ARG A 373 60.06 -7.95 22.71
CA ARG A 373 61.04 -8.41 21.70
C ARG A 373 61.57 -9.83 21.93
N ASP A 374 61.13 -10.77 21.09
CA ASP A 374 61.94 -11.56 20.13
C ASP A 374 61.00 -12.59 19.46
N SER A 375 60.84 -12.67 18.14
CA SER A 375 61.77 -13.17 17.09
C SER A 375 61.65 -14.68 16.85
N GLY A 376 61.69 -15.06 15.57
CA GLY A 376 61.90 -16.43 15.08
C GLY A 376 60.66 -17.04 14.43
N ASP A 377 60.40 -16.80 13.15
CA ASP A 377 60.97 -17.52 11.99
C ASP A 377 60.49 -18.99 11.86
N ASP A 378 59.70 -19.20 10.80
CA ASP A 378 60.06 -20.01 9.62
C ASP A 378 59.18 -21.21 9.21
N VAL A 379 59.08 -21.31 7.89
CA VAL A 379 58.76 -22.44 6.99
C VAL A 379 57.48 -23.25 7.18
N GLY A 380 56.67 -23.34 6.11
CA GLY A 380 55.68 -24.42 6.03
C GLY A 380 54.77 -24.50 4.80
N MET A 381 55.27 -24.23 3.61
CA MET A 381 54.63 -24.48 2.30
C MET A 381 53.96 -25.88 2.19
N LYS A 382 52.69 -25.96 1.75
CA LYS A 382 52.15 -27.05 0.89
C LYS A 382 50.70 -26.83 0.39
N LYS A 383 50.58 -26.68 -0.94
CA LYS A 383 49.61 -27.25 -1.93
C LYS A 383 48.09 -27.15 -1.63
N GLN A 384 47.30 -26.43 -2.42
CA GLN A 384 46.69 -26.84 -3.72
C GLN A 384 46.10 -28.26 -3.75
N LEU A 385 44.76 -28.37 -3.75
CA LEU A 385 43.91 -29.02 -4.78
C LEU A 385 42.52 -29.36 -4.19
N ALA A 386 41.48 -28.65 -4.68
CA ALA A 386 40.13 -29.12 -5.04
C ALA A 386 39.18 -27.93 -5.06
#